data_AF-A0A7X8AVU1-F1
#
_entry.id   AF-A0A7X8AVU1-F1
#
_cell.length_a   1.000
_cell.length_b   1.000
_cell.length_c   1.000
_cell.angle_alpha   90.00
_cell.angle_beta   90.00
_cell.angle_gamma   90.00
#
_symmetry.space_group_name_H-M   'P 1'
#
loop_
_entity.id
_entity.type
_entity.pdbx_description
1 polymer ?
#
loop_
_entity_poly.entity_id
_entity_poly.type
_entity_poly.pdbx_seq_one_letter_code
_entity_poly.pdbx_strand_id
1 'polypeptide(L)'
;MIDKFKKQADLIIPALKEKFEKHGLVISDIKDNTFTFRFWGLDFISKTEISFDKDSKTFRFGELNTYLIKDKKQLLIFSITFDSIGNIGNGSVLNDFADFYYVDFVNTIIIFASEHEIKFQLS
;
A
#
# COMPACT_ATOMS: atom_id res chain seq x y z
N MET A 1 -19.88 2.79 -9.22
CA MET A 1 -19.24 3.13 -7.92
C MET A 1 -17.89 2.44 -7.82
N ILE A 2 -17.84 1.12 -7.99
CA ILE A 2 -16.59 0.34 -8.12
C ILE A 2 -15.66 0.92 -9.20
N ASP A 3 -16.21 1.29 -10.37
CA ASP A 3 -15.40 1.87 -11.46
C ASP A 3 -14.69 3.18 -11.08
N LYS A 4 -15.25 3.95 -10.14
CA LYS A 4 -14.61 5.18 -9.66
C LYS A 4 -13.40 4.85 -8.81
N PHE A 5 -13.52 3.90 -7.88
CA PHE A 5 -12.38 3.44 -7.08
C PHE A 5 -11.31 2.78 -7.95
N LYS A 6 -11.70 2.01 -8.97
CA LYS A 6 -10.78 1.43 -9.93
C LYS A 6 -9.96 2.50 -10.66
N LYS A 7 -10.61 3.56 -11.17
CA LYS A 7 -9.92 4.68 -11.81
C LYS A 7 -8.91 5.37 -10.87
N GLN A 8 -9.25 5.52 -9.59
CA GLN A 8 -8.30 6.10 -8.63
C GLN A 8 -7.13 5.14 -8.35
N ALA A 9 -7.40 3.85 -8.20
CA ALA A 9 -6.36 2.84 -8.04
C ALA A 9 -5.37 2.82 -9.21
N ASP A 10 -5.87 2.97 -10.45
CA ASP A 10 -5.06 3.02 -11.67
C ASP A 10 -4.12 4.26 -11.71
N LEU A 11 -4.38 5.28 -10.88
CA LEU A 11 -3.50 6.45 -10.72
C LEU A 11 -2.55 6.30 -9.52
N ILE A 12 -3.06 5.80 -8.40
CA ILE A 12 -2.33 5.66 -7.13
C ILE A 12 -1.19 4.64 -7.27
N ILE A 13 -1.48 3.47 -7.84
CA ILE A 13 -0.53 2.35 -7.86
C ILE A 13 0.72 2.67 -8.70
N PRO A 14 0.62 3.24 -9.91
CA PRO A 14 1.80 3.67 -10.66
C PRO A 14 2.63 4.73 -9.95
N ALA A 15 1.98 5.75 -9.35
CA ALA A 15 2.68 6.80 -8.61
C ALA A 15 3.47 6.23 -7.42
N LEU A 16 2.88 5.26 -6.72
CA LEU A 16 3.53 4.58 -5.62
C LEU A 16 4.72 3.72 -6.08
N LYS A 17 4.54 2.96 -7.18
CA LYS A 17 5.62 2.19 -7.79
C LYS A 17 6.81 3.10 -8.14
N GLU A 18 6.56 4.18 -8.87
CA GLU A 18 7.61 5.14 -9.25
C GLU A 18 8.33 5.70 -8.02
N LYS A 19 7.58 5.99 -6.94
CA LYS A 19 8.17 6.48 -5.70
C LYS A 19 9.10 5.46 -5.05
N PHE A 20 8.69 4.20 -4.96
CA PHE A 20 9.51 3.15 -4.38
C PHE A 20 10.76 2.88 -5.23
N GLU A 21 10.63 2.88 -6.56
CA GLU A 21 11.75 2.72 -7.49
C GLU A 21 12.76 3.87 -7.38
N LYS A 22 12.29 5.12 -7.19
CA LYS A 22 13.16 6.27 -6.90
C LYS A 22 14.00 6.10 -5.62
N HIS A 23 13.53 5.30 -4.67
CA HIS A 23 14.27 4.94 -3.45
C HIS A 23 15.12 3.66 -3.61
N GLY A 24 15.29 3.17 -4.83
CA GLY A 24 16.17 2.04 -5.14
C GLY A 24 15.54 0.67 -4.91
N LEU A 25 14.22 0.61 -4.68
CA LEU A 25 13.51 -0.66 -4.55
C LEU A 25 13.19 -1.25 -5.92
N VAL A 26 13.40 -2.56 -6.06
CA VAL A 26 12.99 -3.29 -7.24
C VAL A 26 11.53 -3.73 -7.04
N ILE A 27 10.65 -3.20 -7.87
CA ILE A 27 9.20 -3.44 -7.84
C ILE A 27 8.81 -4.34 -9.02
N SER A 28 7.89 -5.27 -8.80
CA SER A 28 7.34 -6.07 -9.89
C SER A 28 6.56 -5.22 -10.89
N ASP A 29 6.20 -5.84 -12.01
CA ASP A 29 5.15 -5.27 -12.86
C ASP A 29 3.83 -5.18 -12.10
N ILE A 30 3.05 -4.15 -12.42
CA ILE A 30 1.73 -3.92 -11.86
C ILE A 30 0.76 -4.85 -12.58
N LYS A 31 0.00 -5.63 -11.80
CA LYS A 31 -1.10 -6.47 -12.31
C LYS A 31 -2.29 -6.33 -11.39
N ASP A 32 -3.47 -6.04 -11.95
CA ASP A 32 -4.71 -5.91 -11.16
C ASP A 32 -4.56 -4.96 -9.95
N ASN A 33 -3.97 -3.78 -10.18
CA ASN A 33 -3.67 -2.77 -9.13
C ASN A 33 -2.91 -3.33 -7.92
N THR A 34 -2.02 -4.28 -8.21
CA THR A 34 -1.17 -4.97 -7.26
C THR A 34 0.27 -4.95 -7.75
N PHE A 35 1.22 -4.79 -6.84
CA PHE A 35 2.63 -5.05 -7.08
C PHE A 35 3.28 -5.69 -5.85
N THR A 36 4.42 -6.32 -6.08
CA THR A 36 5.24 -6.94 -5.02
C THR A 36 6.63 -6.34 -5.02
N PHE A 37 7.26 -6.32 -3.85
CA PHE A 37 8.59 -5.76 -3.68
C PHE A 37 9.30 -6.35 -2.47
N ARG A 38 10.62 -6.19 -2.42
CA ARG A 38 11.44 -6.59 -1.28
C ARG A 38 12.06 -5.37 -0.62
N PHE A 39 11.88 -5.23 0.70
CA PHE A 39 12.46 -4.15 1.50
C PHE A 39 13.10 -4.76 2.75
N TRP A 40 14.39 -4.46 2.99
CA TRP A 40 15.20 -5.04 4.09
C TRP A 40 15.09 -6.57 4.22
N GLY A 41 15.08 -7.29 3.09
CA GLY A 41 14.99 -8.75 3.07
C GLY A 41 13.60 -9.31 3.36
N LEU A 42 12.59 -8.47 3.55
CA LEU A 42 11.19 -8.85 3.73
C LEU A 42 10.43 -8.68 2.41
N ASP A 43 9.57 -9.65 2.10
CA ASP A 43 8.76 -9.66 0.88
C ASP A 43 7.37 -9.06 1.17
N PHE A 44 6.96 -8.09 0.36
CA PHE A 44 5.71 -7.35 0.51
C PHE A 44 4.84 -7.44 -0.75
N ILE A 45 3.54 -7.26 -0.54
CA ILE A 45 2.55 -7.06 -1.58
C ILE A 45 1.71 -5.83 -1.25
N SER A 46 1.67 -4.88 -2.18
CA SER A 46 0.75 -3.73 -2.12
C SER A 46 -0.35 -3.94 -3.15
N LYS A 47 -1.60 -3.82 -2.73
CA LYS A 47 -2.77 -3.95 -3.61
C LYS A 47 -3.89 -3.02 -3.20
N THR A 48 -4.69 -2.59 -4.17
CA THR A 48 -5.92 -1.87 -3.87
C THR A 48 -7.10 -2.80 -3.69
N GLU A 49 -7.91 -2.54 -2.67
CA GLU A 49 -9.13 -3.27 -2.35
C GLU A 49 -10.29 -2.28 -2.15
N ILE A 50 -11.51 -2.79 -1.99
CA ILE A 50 -12.69 -1.97 -1.71
C ILE A 50 -13.42 -2.54 -0.50
N SER A 51 -13.77 -1.67 0.43
CA SER A 51 -14.51 -2.05 1.63
C SER A 51 -16.02 -1.90 1.39
N PHE A 52 -16.75 -2.99 1.65
CA PHE A 52 -18.21 -3.03 1.57
C PHE A 52 -18.81 -2.85 2.96
N ASP A 53 -19.54 -1.76 3.15
CA ASP A 53 -20.35 -1.53 4.34
C ASP A 53 -21.66 -2.32 4.20
N LYS A 54 -21.81 -3.35 5.03
CA LYS A 54 -22.98 -4.24 5.04
C LYS A 54 -24.26 -3.53 5.47
N ASP A 55 -24.16 -2.59 6.40
CA ASP A 55 -25.32 -1.92 6.99
C ASP A 55 -25.91 -0.92 6.02
N SER A 56 -25.06 -0.14 5.35
CA SER A 56 -25.50 0.79 4.32
C SER A 56 -25.61 0.17 2.92
N LYS A 57 -25.16 -1.08 2.73
CA LYS A 57 -25.05 -1.77 1.44
C LYS A 57 -24.30 -0.97 0.36
N THR A 58 -23.28 -0.22 0.77
CA THR A 58 -22.51 0.65 -0.14
C THR A 58 -21.02 0.42 -0.03
N PHE A 59 -20.29 0.74 -1.11
CA PHE A 59 -18.84 0.83 -1.08
C PHE A 59 -18.45 2.24 -0.66
N ARG A 60 -17.97 2.40 0.57
CA ARG A 60 -17.65 3.73 1.11
C ARG A 60 -16.28 4.23 0.68
N PHE A 61 -15.27 3.36 0.71
CA PHE A 61 -13.88 3.72 0.43
C PHE A 61 -13.16 2.60 -0.32
N GLY A 62 -12.19 3.00 -1.13
CA GLY A 62 -11.11 2.12 -1.57
C GLY A 62 -10.02 2.08 -0.50
N GLU A 63 -9.23 1.02 -0.51
CA GLU A 63 -8.13 0.80 0.42
C GLU A 63 -6.87 0.48 -0.37
N LEU A 64 -5.75 1.08 0.00
CA LEU A 64 -4.42 0.69 -0.44
C LEU A 64 -3.76 -0.07 0.70
N ASN A 65 -3.73 -1.39 0.57
CA ASN A 65 -3.28 -2.30 1.59
C ASN A 65 -1.91 -2.86 1.23
N THR A 66 -0.97 -2.78 2.18
CA THR A 66 0.36 -3.39 2.08
C THR A 66 0.50 -4.49 3.12
N TYR A 67 0.82 -5.68 2.63
CA TYR A 67 0.97 -6.88 3.43
C TYR A 67 2.39 -7.37 3.41
N LEU A 68 2.86 -7.86 4.55
CA LEU A 68 4.04 -8.71 4.66
C LEU A 68 3.67 -10.14 4.26
N ILE A 69 4.47 -10.74 3.38
CA ILE A 69 4.36 -12.15 3.03
C ILE A 69 5.27 -12.93 3.98
N LYS A 70 4.66 -13.74 4.86
CA LYS A 70 5.39 -14.59 5.82
C LYS A 70 4.72 -15.96 5.90
N ASP A 71 5.48 -17.04 5.74
CA ASP A 71 4.98 -18.42 5.83
C ASP A 71 3.75 -18.69 4.94
N LYS A 72 3.77 -18.13 3.72
CA LYS A 72 2.65 -18.16 2.75
C LYS A 72 1.36 -17.47 3.22
N LYS A 73 1.41 -16.69 4.31
CA LYS A 73 0.33 -15.85 4.80
C LYS A 73 0.60 -14.39 4.47
N GLN A 74 -0.48 -13.63 4.30
CA GLN A 74 -0.44 -12.17 4.16
C GLN A 74 -0.83 -11.56 5.50
N LEU A 75 0.11 -10.83 6.11
CA LEU A 75 -0.14 -10.04 7.31
C LEU A 75 -0.29 -8.58 6.90
N LEU A 76 -1.45 -7.98 7.16
CA LEU A 76 -1.65 -6.56 6.88
C LEU A 76 -0.73 -5.74 7.80
N ILE A 77 0.13 -4.91 7.20
CA ILE A 77 1.06 -4.06 7.94
C ILE A 77 0.63 -2.60 7.85
N PHE A 78 0.10 -2.19 6.70
CA PHE A 78 -0.23 -0.81 6.44
C PHE A 78 -1.45 -0.70 5.54
N SER A 79 -2.37 0.22 5.86
CA SER A 79 -3.61 0.44 5.12
C SER A 79 -3.92 1.92 5.10
N ILE A 80 -4.24 2.44 3.93
CA ILE A 80 -4.77 3.81 3.77
C ILE A 80 -6.03 3.76 2.94
N THR A 81 -7.01 4.55 3.31
CA THR A 81 -8.27 4.69 2.57
C THR A 81 -8.20 5.83 1.55
N PHE A 82 -8.95 5.67 0.45
CA PHE A 82 -9.18 6.72 -0.52
C PHE A 82 -10.65 6.75 -0.95
N ASP A 83 -11.15 7.93 -1.27
CA ASP A 83 -12.53 8.10 -1.72
C ASP A 83 -12.68 7.98 -3.25
N SER A 84 -13.93 8.05 -3.73
CA SER A 84 -14.23 7.88 -5.15
C SER A 84 -13.84 9.07 -6.04
N ILE A 85 -13.46 10.21 -5.46
CA ILE A 85 -13.01 11.41 -6.17
C ILE A 85 -11.50 11.62 -6.10
N GLY A 86 -10.79 10.79 -5.32
CA GLY A 86 -9.33 10.74 -5.27
C GLY A 86 -8.71 11.41 -4.05
N ASN A 87 -9.51 11.76 -3.02
CA ASN A 87 -8.92 12.16 -1.75
C ASN A 87 -8.35 10.91 -1.06
N ILE A 88 -7.11 11.02 -0.60
CA ILE A 88 -6.41 9.93 0.05
C ILE A 88 -6.10 10.35 1.50
N GLY A 89 -6.49 9.50 2.46
CA GLY A 89 -6.40 9.82 3.89
C GLY A 89 -7.07 11.17 4.23
N ASN A 90 -6.34 12.05 4.94
CA ASN A 90 -6.81 13.38 5.36
C ASN A 90 -6.72 14.46 4.25
N GLY A 91 -6.88 14.10 2.98
CA GLY A 91 -6.99 15.07 1.87
C GLY A 91 -5.68 15.42 1.16
N SER A 92 -4.74 14.46 1.06
CA SER A 92 -3.51 14.65 0.26
C SER A 92 -3.79 14.56 -1.24
N VAL A 93 -3.01 15.28 -2.05
CA VAL A 93 -3.00 15.17 -3.52
C VAL A 93 -2.09 14.00 -3.94
N LEU A 94 -2.37 13.36 -5.07
CA LEU A 94 -1.76 12.09 -5.52
C LEU A 94 -0.22 11.99 -5.40
N ASN A 95 0.51 13.05 -5.78
CA ASN A 95 1.98 13.03 -5.76
C ASN A 95 2.53 13.17 -4.35
N ASP A 96 2.02 14.15 -3.58
CA ASP A 96 2.41 14.33 -2.18
C ASP A 96 2.07 13.10 -1.35
N PHE A 97 0.95 12.45 -1.69
CA PHE A 97 0.52 11.21 -1.08
C PHE A 97 1.56 10.08 -1.23
N ALA A 98 2.15 9.88 -2.41
CA ALA A 98 3.13 8.81 -2.60
C ALA A 98 4.37 9.02 -1.72
N ASP A 99 4.78 10.28 -1.53
CA ASP A 99 5.87 10.65 -0.64
C ASP A 99 5.53 10.34 0.83
N PHE A 100 4.37 10.78 1.30
CA PHE A 100 3.90 10.48 2.66
C PHE A 100 3.74 8.99 2.89
N TYR A 101 3.17 8.27 1.92
CA TYR A 101 3.01 6.82 1.99
C TYR A 101 4.33 6.11 2.22
N TYR A 102 5.37 6.47 1.46
CA TYR A 102 6.67 5.83 1.59
C TYR A 102 7.27 6.05 2.98
N VAL A 103 7.21 7.29 3.49
CA VAL A 103 7.71 7.62 4.83
C VAL A 103 6.94 6.86 5.91
N ASP A 104 5.61 6.86 5.84
CA ASP A 104 4.76 6.16 6.80
C ASP A 104 4.99 4.64 6.75
N PHE A 105 5.09 4.07 5.55
CA PHE A 105 5.45 2.67 5.36
C PHE A 105 6.77 2.33 6.05
N VAL A 106 7.84 3.09 5.80
CA VAL A 106 9.15 2.85 6.44
C VAL A 106 9.04 2.92 7.95
N ASN A 107 8.35 3.92 8.49
CA ASN A 107 8.13 4.05 9.94
C ASN A 107 7.36 2.86 10.50
N THR A 108 6.30 2.41 9.82
CA THR A 108 5.53 1.22 10.21
C THR A 108 6.41 -0.03 10.20
N ILE A 109 7.27 -0.22 9.19
CA ILE A 109 8.19 -1.36 9.15
C ILE A 109 9.20 -1.31 10.29
N ILE A 110 9.74 -0.14 10.63
CA ILE A 110 10.67 0.01 11.77
C ILE A 110 9.99 -0.39 13.07
N ILE A 111 8.78 0.12 13.34
CA ILE A 111 8.01 -0.20 14.54
C ILE A 111 7.71 -1.70 14.57
N PHE A 112 7.17 -2.24 13.48
CA PHE A 112 6.83 -3.66 13.35
C PHE A 112 8.05 -4.57 13.57
N ALA A 113 9.18 -4.25 12.95
CA ALA A 113 10.41 -5.02 13.10
C ALA A 113 10.93 -4.98 14.54
N SER A 114 10.81 -3.85 15.22
CA SER A 114 11.18 -3.70 16.63
C SER A 114 10.27 -4.52 17.55
N GLU A 115 8.94 -4.46 17.36
CA GLU A 115 7.95 -5.18 18.18
C GLU A 115 8.05 -6.70 18.01
N HIS A 116 8.45 -7.17 16.83
CA HIS A 116 8.57 -8.59 16.49
C HIS A 116 10.00 -9.12 16.53
N GLU A 117 10.96 -8.34 17.05
CA GLU A 117 12.38 -8.70 17.17
C GLU A 117 12.99 -9.24 15.86
N ILE A 118 12.60 -8.65 14.72
CA ILE A 118 13.10 -9.06 13.41
C ILE A 118 14.58 -8.70 13.32
N LYS A 119 15.42 -9.73 13.13
CA LYS A 119 16.86 -9.56 12.93
C LYS A 119 17.16 -9.44 11.45
N PHE A 120 17.79 -8.33 11.09
CA PHE A 120 18.30 -8.11 9.73
C PHE A 120 19.75 -8.59 9.65
N GLN A 121 20.07 -9.39 8.63
CA GLN A 121 21.45 -9.74 8.35
C GLN A 121 22.15 -8.56 7.70
N LEU A 122 23.34 -8.23 8.18
CA LEU A 122 24.24 -7.32 7.48
C LEU A 122 24.74 -8.06 6.23
N SER A 123 24.38 -7.55 5.05
CA SER A 123 24.92 -8.00 3.76
C SER A 123 26.26 -7.35 3.47
#